data_AF-A0A497MTE5-F1
#
_entry.id   AF-A0A497MTE5-F1
#
_cell.length_a   1.000
_cell.length_b   1.000
_cell.length_c   1.000
_cell.angle_alpha   90.00
_cell.angle_beta   90.00
_cell.angle_gamma   90.00
#
_symmetry.space_group_name_H-M   'P 1'
#
loop_
_entity.id
_entity.type
_entity.pdbx_description
1 polymer ?
#
loop_
_entity_poly.entity_id
_entity_poly.type
_entity_poly.pdbx_seq_one_letter_code
_entity_poly.pdbx_strand_id
1 'polypeptide(L)'
;MSGERVNILKDRAEFFLGLAEELYERGRLDLAFFHVEQACQLRIKATILRFVGEIPRVHSVRELLGMVAKKLEELNCSRESDMVVGFVRECREVLMDIEDAYVESRYGVV
;
A
#
# COMPACT_ATOMS: atom_id res chain seq x y z
N MET A 1 -20.56 -9.84 1.63
CA MET A 1 -20.17 -9.62 0.21
C MET A 1 -19.16 -8.49 -0.01
N SER A 2 -19.15 -7.36 0.71
CA SER A 2 -18.01 -6.39 0.70
C SER A 2 -17.03 -6.61 1.86
N GLY A 3 -17.53 -6.84 3.08
CA GLY A 3 -16.70 -7.06 4.28
C GLY A 3 -15.77 -8.27 4.19
N GLU A 4 -16.24 -9.36 3.60
CA GLU A 4 -15.41 -10.55 3.33
C GLU A 4 -14.26 -10.25 2.37
N ARG A 5 -14.52 -9.50 1.29
CA ARG A 5 -13.48 -9.08 0.33
C ARG A 5 -12.47 -8.13 0.98
N VAL A 6 -12.92 -7.24 1.86
CA VAL A 6 -12.03 -6.37 2.66
C VAL A 6 -11.11 -7.23 3.53
N ASN A 7 -11.63 -8.24 4.23
CA ASN A 7 -10.83 -9.12 5.07
C ASN A 7 -9.83 -9.94 4.24
N ILE A 8 -10.25 -10.50 3.10
CA ILE A 8 -9.34 -11.21 2.19
C ILE A 8 -8.16 -10.33 1.77
N LEU A 9 -8.38 -9.04 1.48
CA LEU A 9 -7.29 -8.12 1.12
C LEU A 9 -6.37 -7.82 2.32
N LYS A 10 -6.93 -7.71 3.53
CA LYS A 10 -6.15 -7.51 4.75
C LYS A 10 -5.28 -8.73 5.06
N ASP A 11 -5.87 -9.92 5.05
CA ASP A 11 -5.17 -11.18 5.36
C ASP A 11 -4.03 -11.40 4.35
N ARG A 12 -4.27 -11.09 3.07
CA ARG A 12 -3.21 -11.11 2.05
C ARG A 12 -2.14 -10.06 2.29
N ALA A 13 -2.49 -8.84 2.68
CA ALA A 13 -1.51 -7.81 3.00
C ALA A 13 -0.60 -8.26 4.16
N GLU A 14 -1.16 -8.86 5.20
CA GLU A 14 -0.41 -9.42 6.33
C GLU A 14 0.50 -10.58 5.89
N PHE A 15 0.00 -11.47 5.03
CA PHE A 15 0.80 -12.55 4.46
C PHE A 15 1.99 -12.03 3.64
N PHE A 16 1.78 -11.03 2.77
CA PHE A 16 2.86 -10.40 2.01
C PHE A 16 3.90 -9.73 2.93
N LEU A 17 3.45 -9.11 4.02
CA LEU A 17 4.38 -8.51 4.98
C LEU A 17 5.23 -9.58 5.69
N GLY A 18 4.64 -10.70 6.12
CA GLY A 18 5.39 -11.81 6.70
C GLY A 18 6.42 -12.40 5.72
N LEU A 19 6.05 -12.55 4.44
CA LEU A 19 7.02 -12.96 3.40
C LEU A 19 8.16 -11.96 3.22
N ALA A 20 7.87 -10.66 3.31
CA ALA A 20 8.90 -9.64 3.24
C ALA A 20 9.92 -9.77 4.39
N GLU A 21 9.44 -10.04 5.60
CA GLU A 21 10.28 -10.27 6.78
C GLU A 21 11.18 -11.50 6.59
N GLU A 22 10.62 -12.64 6.15
CA GLU A 22 11.40 -13.86 5.88
C GLU A 22 12.48 -13.63 4.80
N LEU A 23 12.16 -12.87 3.75
CA LEU A 23 13.10 -12.56 2.67
C LEU A 23 14.20 -11.59 3.12
N TYR A 24 13.85 -10.64 3.97
CA TYR A 24 14.80 -9.73 4.60
C TYR A 24 15.82 -10.48 5.44
N GLU A 25 15.37 -11.40 6.30
CA GLU A 25 16.25 -12.26 7.12
C GLU A 25 17.19 -13.12 6.28
N ARG A 26 16.75 -13.52 5.08
CA ARG A 26 17.54 -14.30 4.12
C ARG A 26 18.45 -13.45 3.23
N GLY A 27 18.51 -12.13 3.45
CA GLY A 27 19.32 -11.19 2.67
C GLY A 27 18.80 -10.93 1.26
N ARG A 28 17.56 -11.32 0.95
CA ARG A 28 16.91 -11.10 -0.36
C ARG A 28 16.13 -9.79 -0.36
N LEU A 29 16.86 -8.69 -0.28
CA LEU A 29 16.31 -7.35 -0.09
C LEU A 29 15.40 -6.92 -1.26
N ASP A 30 15.81 -7.20 -2.50
CA ASP A 30 15.04 -6.95 -3.72
C ASP A 30 13.62 -7.52 -3.65
N LEU A 31 13.52 -8.79 -3.27
CA LEU A 31 12.24 -9.48 -3.13
C LEU A 31 11.50 -9.06 -1.87
N ALA A 32 12.21 -8.74 -0.77
CA ALA A 32 11.58 -8.24 0.45
C ALA A 32 10.84 -6.92 0.17
N PHE A 33 11.51 -5.96 -0.50
CA PHE A 33 10.89 -4.69 -0.89
C PHE A 33 9.68 -4.88 -1.81
N PHE A 34 9.76 -5.79 -2.78
CA PHE A 34 8.61 -6.14 -3.61
C PHE A 34 7.40 -6.60 -2.77
N HIS A 35 7.62 -7.45 -1.76
CA HIS A 35 6.54 -7.93 -0.91
C HIS A 35 5.99 -6.85 0.03
N VAL A 36 6.83 -5.94 0.53
CA VAL A 36 6.39 -4.74 1.28
C VAL A 36 5.46 -3.89 0.41
N GLU A 37 5.85 -3.63 -0.84
CA GLU A 37 5.06 -2.83 -1.78
C GLU A 37 3.68 -3.45 -2.03
N GLN A 38 3.62 -4.77 -2.24
CA GLN A 38 2.35 -5.51 -2.37
C GLN A 38 1.50 -5.45 -1.10
N ALA A 39 2.11 -5.58 0.08
CA ALA A 39 1.41 -5.47 1.36
C ALA A 39 0.77 -4.08 1.53
N CYS A 40 1.53 -3.01 1.24
CA CYS A 40 1.04 -1.64 1.29
C CYS A 40 -0.14 -1.43 0.33
N GLN A 41 0.00 -1.83 -0.95
CA GLN A 41 -1.06 -1.70 -1.94
C GLN A 41 -2.35 -2.38 -1.48
N LEU A 42 -2.28 -3.63 -1.02
CA LEU A 42 -3.45 -4.41 -0.61
C LEU A 42 -4.12 -3.83 0.62
N ARG A 43 -3.33 -3.37 1.61
CA ARG A 43 -3.87 -2.77 2.83
C ARG A 43 -4.63 -1.48 2.54
N ILE A 44 -4.10 -0.63 1.66
CA ILE A 44 -4.75 0.62 1.27
C ILE A 44 -5.99 0.34 0.41
N LYS A 45 -5.89 -0.58 -0.56
CA LYS A 45 -7.04 -1.04 -1.37
C LYS A 45 -8.17 -1.62 -0.53
N ALA A 46 -7.86 -2.34 0.55
CA ALA A 46 -8.86 -2.82 1.51
C ALA A 46 -9.60 -1.65 2.20
N THR A 47 -8.89 -0.57 2.52
CA THR A 47 -9.49 0.65 3.07
C THR A 47 -10.37 1.37 2.05
N ILE A 48 -9.92 1.51 0.81
CA ILE A 48 -10.73 2.13 -0.25
C ILE A 48 -11.98 1.28 -0.55
N LEU A 49 -11.85 -0.04 -0.66
CA LEU A 49 -12.97 -0.95 -0.86
C LEU A 49 -14.01 -0.82 0.25
N ARG A 50 -13.58 -0.63 1.50
CA ARG A 50 -14.49 -0.43 2.64
C ARG A 50 -15.28 0.87 2.52
N PHE A 51 -14.66 1.95 2.05
CA PHE A 51 -15.31 3.27 1.94
C PHE A 51 -16.12 3.46 0.66
N VAL A 52 -15.65 2.91 -0.45
CA VAL A 52 -16.15 3.21 -1.81
C VAL A 52 -16.90 2.02 -2.42
N GLY A 53 -16.69 0.81 -1.90
CA GLY A 53 -17.30 -0.41 -2.45
C GLY A 53 -16.58 -0.99 -3.66
N GLU A 54 -15.53 -0.33 -4.15
CA GLU A 54 -14.76 -0.72 -5.32
C GLU A 54 -13.25 -0.74 -5.04
N ILE A 55 -12.52 -1.59 -5.77
CA ILE A 55 -11.06 -1.68 -5.69
C ILE A 55 -10.47 -0.86 -6.84
N PRO A 56 -9.65 0.16 -6.57
CA PRO A 56 -8.94 0.91 -7.60
C PRO A 56 -8.01 0.01 -8.43
N ARG A 57 -7.90 0.31 -9.73
CA ARG A 57 -7.00 -0.40 -10.66
C ARG A 57 -5.60 0.22 -10.76
N VAL A 58 -5.28 1.15 -9.86
CA VAL A 58 -3.96 1.78 -9.76
C VAL A 58 -3.07 1.00 -8.79
N HIS A 59 -1.75 1.10 -8.98
CA HIS A 59 -0.77 0.32 -8.22
C HIS A 59 0.21 1.18 -7.42
N SER A 60 0.33 2.49 -7.70
CA SER A 60 1.15 3.36 -6.86
C SER A 60 0.56 3.48 -5.46
N VAL A 61 1.38 3.19 -4.44
CA VAL A 61 1.06 3.36 -3.02
C VAL A 61 0.74 4.82 -2.72
N ARG A 62 1.53 5.76 -3.24
CA ARG A 62 1.32 7.21 -3.09
C ARG A 62 0.00 7.66 -3.73
N GLU A 63 -0.30 7.18 -4.94
CA GLU A 63 -1.56 7.48 -5.61
C GLU A 63 -2.75 6.91 -4.81
N LEU A 64 -2.67 5.67 -4.34
CA LEU A 64 -3.69 5.05 -3.50
C LEU A 64 -3.91 5.83 -2.18
N LEU A 65 -2.85 6.31 -1.53
CA LEU A 65 -2.96 7.16 -0.33
C LEU A 65 -3.61 8.51 -0.65
N GLY A 66 -3.27 9.11 -1.79
CA GLY A 66 -3.93 10.33 -2.27
C GLY A 66 -5.43 10.13 -2.50
N MET A 67 -5.84 8.98 -3.05
CA MET A 67 -7.26 8.62 -3.18
C MET A 67 -7.95 8.50 -1.82
N VAL A 68 -7.28 7.92 -0.81
CA VAL A 68 -7.82 7.84 0.56
C VAL A 68 -8.00 9.22 1.17
N ALA A 69 -6.98 10.09 1.09
CA ALA A 69 -7.05 11.45 1.62
C ALA A 69 -8.23 12.23 1.00
N LYS A 70 -8.30 12.25 -0.33
CA LYS A 70 -9.41 12.88 -1.06
C LYS A 70 -10.77 12.34 -0.62
N LYS A 71 -10.89 11.01 -0.44
CA LYS A 71 -12.16 10.42 -0.03
C LYS A 71 -12.54 10.80 1.40
N LEU A 72 -11.58 10.95 2.30
CA LEU A 72 -11.81 11.42 3.65
C LEU A 72 -12.30 12.88 3.65
N GLU A 73 -11.75 13.75 2.81
CA GLU A 73 -12.26 15.12 2.65
C GLU A 73 -13.71 15.14 2.15
N GLU A 74 -14.04 14.35 1.12
CA GLU A 74 -15.40 14.21 0.61
C GLU A 74 -16.41 13.74 1.68
N LEU A 75 -15.94 13.02 2.69
CA LEU A 75 -16.74 12.53 3.82
C LEU A 75 -16.75 13.50 5.03
N ASN A 76 -16.18 14.70 4.88
CA ASN A 76 -15.98 15.68 5.96
C ASN A 76 -15.09 15.19 7.11
N CYS A 77 -14.18 14.25 6.83
CA CYS A 77 -13.15 13.75 7.74
C CYS A 77 -11.82 14.47 7.49
N SER A 78 -11.82 15.81 7.55
CA SER A 78 -10.66 16.64 7.19
C SER A 78 -9.42 16.34 8.05
N ARG A 79 -9.62 16.07 9.35
CA ARG A 79 -8.51 15.72 10.24
C ARG A 79 -7.80 14.44 9.80
N GLU A 80 -8.57 13.41 9.45
CA GLU A 80 -8.03 12.14 8.99
C GLU A 80 -7.38 12.28 7.60
N SER A 81 -7.94 13.13 6.73
CA SER A 81 -7.29 13.49 5.46
C SER A 81 -5.91 14.11 5.70
N ASP A 82 -5.84 15.12 6.56
CA ASP A 82 -4.59 15.82 6.90
C ASP A 82 -3.56 14.86 7.50
N MET A 83 -3.99 13.88 8.30
CA MET A 83 -3.10 12.84 8.81
C MET A 83 -2.51 11.97 7.68
N VAL A 84 -3.33 11.57 6.69
CA VAL A 84 -2.84 10.79 5.54
C VAL A 84 -1.88 11.62 4.70
N VAL A 85 -2.22 12.89 4.43
CA VAL A 85 -1.35 13.82 3.68
C VAL A 85 -0.03 14.04 4.43
N GLY A 86 -0.10 14.26 5.74
CA GLY A 86 1.06 14.40 6.62
C GLY A 86 1.96 13.16 6.58
N PHE A 87 1.37 11.97 6.70
CA PHE A 87 2.09 10.69 6.61
C PHE A 87 2.78 10.53 5.25
N VAL A 88 2.09 10.80 4.13
CA VAL A 88 2.71 10.72 2.78
C VAL A 88 3.87 11.70 2.65
N ARG A 89 3.76 12.89 3.25
CA ARG A 89 4.84 13.90 3.24
C ARG A 89 6.04 13.47 4.08
N GLU A 90 5.79 12.92 5.26
CA GLU A 90 6.82 12.46 6.20
C GLU A 90 7.57 11.24 5.65
N CYS A 91 6.85 10.26 5.10
CA CYS A 91 7.41 9.03 4.56
C CYS A 91 7.78 9.12 3.07
N ARG A 92 7.94 10.32 2.52
CA ARG A 92 8.07 10.54 1.07
C ARG A 92 9.19 9.72 0.43
N GLU A 93 10.37 9.71 1.03
CA GLU A 93 11.54 8.99 0.50
C GLU A 93 11.31 7.47 0.56
N VAL A 94 10.89 6.96 1.71
CA VAL A 94 10.57 5.53 1.87
C VAL A 94 9.47 5.06 0.89
N LEU A 95 8.46 5.88 0.65
CA LEU A 95 7.40 5.57 -0.32
C LEU A 95 7.89 5.62 -1.77
N MET A 96 8.90 6.43 -2.09
CA MET A 96 9.56 6.39 -3.39
C MET A 96 10.37 5.11 -3.54
N ASP A 97 11.22 4.79 -2.56
CA ASP A 97 12.09 3.61 -2.59
C ASP A 97 11.30 2.31 -2.78
N ILE A 98 10.18 2.16 -2.05
CA ILE A 98 9.31 0.99 -2.16
C ILE A 98 8.66 0.87 -3.55
N GLU A 99 8.28 2.01 -4.16
CA GLU A 99 7.69 2.01 -5.50
C GLU A 99 8.73 1.82 -6.62
N ASP A 100 9.95 2.34 -6.44
CA ASP A 100 11.04 2.16 -7.40
C ASP A 100 11.57 0.72 -7.36
N ALA A 101 11.69 0.13 -6.17
CA ALA A 101 12.05 -1.28 -6.00
C ALA A 101 11.07 -2.25 -6.71
N TYR A 102 9.81 -1.87 -6.91
CA TYR A 102 8.85 -2.65 -7.69
C TYR A 102 9.14 -2.65 -9.20
N VAL A 103 9.75 -1.59 -9.71
CA VAL A 103 10.20 -1.50 -11.11
C VAL A 103 11.51 -2.27 -11.27
N GLU A 104 12.46 -2.05 -10.35
CA GLU A 104 13.76 -2.70 -10.38
C GLU A 104 13.70 -4.21 -10.11
N SER A 105 12.89 -4.69 -9.17
CA SER A 105 12.79 -6.14 -8.90
C SER A 105 12.12 -6.94 -10.03
N ARG A 106 11.37 -6.29 -10.92
CA ARG A 106 10.68 -6.95 -12.04
C ARG A 106 11.36 -6.79 -13.39
N TYR A 107 12.12 -5.70 -13.58
CA TYR A 107 12.73 -5.36 -14.87
C TYR A 107 14.22 -4.99 -14.74
N GLY A 108 14.74 -4.86 -13.53
CA GLY A 108 16.15 -4.62 -13.27
C GLY A 108 16.95 -5.85 -13.67
N VAL A 109 17.89 -5.64 -14.59
CA VAL A 109 18.96 -6.59 -14.88
C VAL A 109 19.99 -6.37 -13.76
N VAL A 110 19.86 -7.11 -12.65
CA VAL A 110 20.92 -7.20 -11.64
C VAL A 110 22.00 -8.16 -12.13
#